data_AF-A0A932PY14-F1
#
_entry.id   AF-A0A932PY14-F1
#
_cell.length_a   1.000
_cell.length_b   1.000
_cell.length_c   1.000
_cell.angle_alpha   90.00
_cell.angle_beta   90.00
_cell.angle_gamma   90.00
#
_symmetry.space_group_name_H-M   'P 1'
#
loop_
_entity.id
_entity.type
_entity.pdbx_description
1 polymer ?
#
loop_
_entity_poly.entity_id
_entity_poly.type
_entity_poly.pdbx_seq_one_letter_code
_entity_poly.pdbx_strand_id
1 'polypeptide(L)' 'MRAETISIGTELLLGEITDTNAVWIAQQLAQVGVDLYFRTTVGDNV' A
#
# COMPACT_ATOMS: atom_id res chain seq x y z
N MET A 1 -16.47 5.66 2.33
CA MET A 1 -15.98 5.00 1.08
C MET A 1 -14.91 4.01 1.49
N ARG A 2 -14.75 2.87 0.80
CA ARG A 2 -13.74 1.85 1.13
C ARG A 2 -12.62 1.84 0.08
N ALA A 3 -11.39 1.61 0.53
CA ALA A 3 -10.21 1.52 -0.33
C ALA A 3 -9.35 0.29 0.01
N GLU A 4 -8.51 -0.08 -0.95
CA GLU A 4 -7.37 -0.99 -0.83
C GLU A 4 -6.15 -0.32 -1.46
N THR A 5 -4.97 -0.50 -0.87
CA THR A 5 -3.69 -0.12 -1.48
C THR A 5 -2.97 -1.35 -2.01
N ILE A 6 -2.44 -1.25 -3.24
CA ILE A 6 -1.63 -2.29 -3.86
C ILE A 6 -0.26 -1.70 -4.18
N SER A 7 0.77 -2.17 -3.47
CA SER A 7 2.16 -1.80 -3.70
C SER A 7 2.81 -2.85 -4.60
N ILE A 8 3.46 -2.41 -5.68
CA ILE A 8 4.10 -3.29 -6.66
C ILE A 8 5.61 -3.14 -6.53
N GLY A 9 6.33 -4.25 -6.40
CA GLY A 9 7.78 -4.34 -6.37
C GLY A 9 8.24 -5.60 -5.64
N THR A 10 9.09 -6.42 -6.27
CA THR A 10 9.62 -7.64 -5.64
C THR A 10 10.45 -7.33 -4.40
N GLU A 11 11.21 -6.24 -4.41
CA GLU A 11 11.98 -5.75 -3.27
C GLU A 11 11.10 -5.33 -2.07
N LEU A 12 9.89 -4.81 -2.35
CA LEU A 12 8.89 -4.52 -1.32
C LEU A 12 8.25 -5.82 -0.80
N LEU A 13 7.95 -6.76 -1.71
CA LEU A 13 7.37 -8.06 -1.37
C LEU A 13 8.33 -8.91 -0.50
N LEU A 14 9.62 -8.89 -0.84
CA LEU A 14 10.67 -9.64 -0.12
C LEU A 14 11.17 -8.92 1.13
N GLY A 15 10.74 -7.68 1.38
CA GLY A 15 11.09 -6.91 2.57
C GLY A 15 12.51 -6.34 2.55
N GLU A 16 13.11 -6.18 1.37
CA GLU A 16 14.41 -5.54 1.20
C GLU A 16 14.32 -4.02 1.41
N ILE A 17 13.19 -3.43 1.03
CA ILE A 17 12.87 -2.01 1.23
C ILE A 17 11.54 -1.89 1.99
N THR A 18 11.48 -0.94 2.93
CA THR A 18 10.23 -0.60 3.62
C THR A 18 9.31 0.20 2.71
N ASP A 19 8.09 -0.28 2.51
CA ASP A 19 7.06 0.44 1.75
C ASP A 19 6.50 1.63 2.56
N THR A 20 7.16 2.77 2.46
CA THR A 20 6.73 4.05 3.05
C THR A 20 5.59 4.71 2.29
N ASN A 21 5.42 4.35 1.01
CA ASN A 21 4.37 4.91 0.14
C ASN A 21 2.99 4.55 0.65
N ALA A 22 2.73 3.27 0.94
CA ALA A 22 1.41 2.90 1.43
C ALA A 22 1.13 3.38 2.87
N VAL A 23 2.16 3.74 3.66
CA VAL A 23 1.96 4.49 4.92
C VAL A 23 1.46 5.91 4.63
N TRP A 24 2.12 6.63 3.72
CA TRP A 24 1.71 7.98 3.33
C TRP A 24 0.29 7.99 2.73
N ILE A 25 -0.01 7.06 1.83
CA ILE A 25 -1.34 6.93 1.20
C ILE A 25 -2.41 6.63 2.26
N ALA A 26 -2.17 5.72 3.20
CA ALA A 26 -3.14 5.43 4.27
C ALA A 26 -3.46 6.67 5.11
N GLN A 27 -2.46 7.50 5.40
CA GLN A 27 -2.67 8.77 6.10
C GLN A 27 -3.50 9.75 5.27
N GLN A 28 -3.24 9.86 3.96
CA GLN A 28 -4.04 10.73 3.08
C GLN A 28 -5.50 10.26 2.99
N LEU A 29 -5.73 8.96 2.85
CA LEU A 29 -7.08 8.37 2.81
C LEU A 29 -7.85 8.65 4.10
N ALA A 30 -7.19 8.51 5.26
CA ALA A 30 -7.78 8.83 6.55
C ALA A 30 -8.18 10.31 6.66
N GLN A 31 -7.37 11.24 6.13
CA GLN A 31 -7.67 12.67 6.14
C GLN A 31 -8.94 13.03 5.34
N VAL A 32 -9.26 12.25 4.30
CA VAL A 32 -10.46 12.46 3.47
C VAL A 32 -11.64 11.57 3.86
N GLY A 33 -11.56 10.87 4.99
CA GLY A 33 -12.64 10.00 5.48
C GLY A 33 -12.86 8.74 4.64
N VAL A 34 -11.81 8.23 4.00
CA VAL A 34 -11.84 6.96 3.26
C VAL A 34 -11.19 5.88 4.13
N ASP A 35 -11.97 4.83 4.40
CA ASP A 35 -11.51 3.71 5.19
C ASP A 35 -10.65 2.76 4.34
N LEU A 36 -9.43 2.49 4.78
CA LEU A 36 -8.53 1.52 4.16
C LEU A 36 -8.64 0.18 4.88
N TYR A 37 -9.18 -0.84 4.20
CA TYR A 37 -9.43 -2.17 4.80
C TYR A 37 -8.30 -3.16 4.50
N PHE A 38 -7.65 -3.00 3.35
CA PHE A 38 -6.63 -3.92 2.88
C PHE A 38 -5.41 -3.16 2.36
N ARG A 39 -4.25 -3.76 2.59
CA ARG A 39 -2.98 -3.36 2.01
C ARG A 39 -2.31 -4.61 1.48
N THR A 40 -2.05 -4.61 0.19
CA THR A 40 -1.51 -5.76 -0.54
C THR A 40 -0.17 -5.35 -1.15
N THR A 41 0.83 -6.21 -1.02
CA THR A 41 2.11 -6.04 -1.71
C THR A 41 2.27 -7.18 -2.69
N VAL A 42 2.62 -6.88 -3.94
CA VAL A 42 2.84 -7.85 -5.00
C VAL A 42 4.21 -7.66 -5.64
N GLY A 43 4.82 -8.75 -6.09
CA GLY A 43 6.02 -8.69 -6.90
C GLY A 43 5.70 -8.20 -8.30
N ASP A 44 6.70 -7.70 -9.02
CA ASP A 44 6.62 -7.20 -10.39
C ASP A 44 6.64 -8.32 -11.46
N ASN A 45 6.11 -9.50 -11.12
CA ASN A 45 5.96 -10.61 -12.06
C ASN A 45 4.76 -10.37 -12.98
N VAL A 46 4.96 -10.50 -14.29
CA VAL A 46 3.90 -10.41 -15.33
C VAL A 46 3.21 -11.76 -15.51
#